data_AF-A0A4V2BD48-F1
#
_entry.id   AF-A0A4V2BD48-F1
#
_cell.length_a   1.000
_cell.length_b   1.000
_cell.length_c   1.000
_cell.angle_alpha   90.00
_cell.angle_beta   90.00
_cell.angle_gamma   90.00
#
_symmetry.space_group_name_H-M   'P 1'
#
loop_
_entity.id
_entity.type
_entity.pdbx_description
1 polymer ?
#
loop_
_entity_poly.entity_id
_entity_poly.type
_entity_poly.pdbx_seq_one_letter_code
_entity_poly.pdbx_strand_id
1 'polypeptide(L)'
;MEAKVYVNRTLNLRKIRYLGFDMDHTLVRYDSRAFEKTTQDIVLSKLVAAGYPQEVLKLPFDYDLAIRGLVIDKKMGNLLKVSRHGAIRAAYHGVHPMDFAKQKKAYSSTYIDLRDAARYSSIDTAFSISTANLFMQLVDLKDHHPTLKLPDYETMGIDLMLAVDASHRDGSLKGEVRKNLAQYIIKDEAVVQGLERFKRHDKKLFVLTNSDFHYTKLLLDYAINPFLKDHKDWSE
;
A
#
# COMPACT_ATOMS: atom_id res chain seq x y z
N MET A 1 16.42 -12.17 -15.22
CA MET A 1 16.72 -10.73 -15.42
C MET A 1 17.87 -10.37 -14.50
N GLU A 2 18.91 -9.69 -15.00
CA GLU A 2 19.95 -9.12 -14.13
C GLU A 2 19.32 -8.14 -13.13
N ALA A 3 19.72 -8.22 -11.86
CA ALA A 3 19.33 -7.25 -10.84
C ALA A 3 20.01 -5.91 -11.13
N LYS A 4 19.23 -4.89 -11.49
CA LYS A 4 19.71 -3.53 -11.80
C LYS A 4 19.48 -2.59 -10.62
N VAL A 5 20.45 -1.72 -10.34
CA VAL A 5 20.31 -0.60 -9.38
C VAL A 5 20.33 0.70 -10.16
N TYR A 6 19.25 1.48 -10.08
CA TYR A 6 19.14 2.78 -10.76
C TYR A 6 19.68 3.91 -9.86
N VAL A 7 20.44 4.85 -10.45
CA VAL A 7 21.15 5.90 -9.69
C VAL A 7 20.61 7.27 -10.03
N ASN A 8 19.99 7.94 -9.05
CA ASN A 8 19.58 9.36 -9.16
C ASN A 8 20.68 10.32 -8.69
N ARG A 9 21.46 9.93 -7.68
CA ARG A 9 22.56 10.71 -7.10
C ARG A 9 23.71 9.76 -6.77
N THR A 10 24.94 10.24 -6.89
CA THR A 10 26.14 9.47 -6.56
C THR A 10 26.12 9.03 -5.09
N LEU A 11 26.32 7.74 -4.84
CA LEU A 11 26.45 7.17 -3.50
C LEU A 11 27.69 6.27 -3.44
N ASN A 12 28.66 6.63 -2.61
CA ASN A 12 29.85 5.81 -2.40
C ASN A 12 29.62 4.83 -1.22
N LEU A 13 29.26 3.58 -1.53
CA LEU A 13 29.00 2.54 -0.52
C LEU A 13 30.22 2.23 0.37
N ARG A 14 31.46 2.56 -0.04
CA ARG A 14 32.63 2.40 0.83
C ARG A 14 32.57 3.34 2.04
N LYS A 15 31.98 4.53 1.90
CA LYS A 15 31.83 5.52 2.99
C LYS A 15 30.67 5.20 3.94
N ILE A 16 29.77 4.30 3.56
CA ILE A 16 28.60 3.93 4.37
C ILE A 16 28.99 2.87 5.40
N ARG A 17 28.74 3.12 6.69
CA ARG A 17 29.04 2.16 7.77
C ARG A 17 27.83 1.36 8.24
N TYR A 18 26.65 1.99 8.19
CA TYR A 18 25.41 1.41 8.66
C TYR A 18 24.41 1.30 7.50
N LEU A 19 23.74 0.16 7.39
CA LEU A 19 22.65 -0.07 6.46
C LEU A 19 21.37 -0.35 7.28
N GLY A 20 20.44 0.59 7.23
CA GLY A 20 19.13 0.46 7.85
C GLY A 20 18.13 -0.10 6.85
N PHE A 21 17.33 -1.07 7.28
CA PHE A 21 16.29 -1.68 6.47
C PHE A 21 14.94 -1.47 7.13
N ASP A 22 13.97 -0.97 6.36
CA ASP A 22 12.58 -1.26 6.69
C ASP A 22 12.35 -2.77 6.57
N MET A 23 11.43 -3.31 7.36
CA MET A 23 11.12 -4.72 7.33
C MET A 23 10.06 -5.03 6.28
N ASP A 24 8.86 -4.48 6.47
CA ASP A 24 7.69 -4.83 5.69
C ASP A 24 7.83 -4.26 4.27
N HIS A 25 7.67 -5.11 3.25
CA HIS A 25 7.83 -4.76 1.83
C HIS A 25 9.25 -4.32 1.39
N THR A 26 10.25 -4.37 2.29
CA THR A 26 11.65 -4.08 1.97
C THR A 26 12.53 -5.30 2.22
N LEU A 27 12.79 -5.65 3.48
CA LEU A 27 13.56 -6.84 3.83
C LEU A 27 12.73 -8.13 3.65
N VAL A 28 11.47 -8.08 4.09
CA VAL A 28 10.49 -9.15 3.97
C VAL A 28 9.54 -8.81 2.82
N ARG A 29 9.59 -9.63 1.78
CA ARG A 29 8.76 -9.45 0.59
C ARG A 29 7.41 -10.13 0.79
N TYR A 30 6.34 -9.43 0.43
CA TYR A 30 4.99 -9.96 0.48
C TYR A 30 4.48 -10.31 -0.93
N ASP A 31 3.66 -11.35 -1.04
CA ASP A 31 2.75 -11.51 -2.18
C ASP A 31 1.70 -10.40 -2.10
N SER A 32 1.87 -9.39 -2.96
CA SER A 32 1.04 -8.20 -2.94
C SER A 32 -0.41 -8.49 -3.31
N ARG A 33 -0.70 -9.49 -4.16
CA ARG A 33 -2.08 -9.81 -4.55
C ARG A 33 -2.81 -10.46 -3.38
N ALA A 34 -2.17 -11.44 -2.73
CA ALA A 34 -2.75 -12.10 -1.56
C ALA A 34 -2.93 -11.11 -0.40
N PHE A 35 -1.92 -10.27 -0.13
CA PHE A 35 -1.98 -9.28 0.94
C PHE A 35 -3.08 -8.24 0.71
N GLU A 36 -3.14 -7.64 -0.48
CA GLU A 36 -4.15 -6.62 -0.81
C GLU A 36 -5.58 -7.17 -0.80
N LYS A 37 -5.79 -8.43 -1.20
CA LYS A 37 -7.09 -9.09 -1.12
C LYS A 37 -7.58 -9.19 0.32
N THR A 38 -6.72 -9.68 1.20
CA THR A 38 -7.04 -9.83 2.63
C THR A 38 -7.27 -8.46 3.28
N THR A 39 -6.46 -7.45 2.95
CA THR A 39 -6.68 -6.07 3.39
C THR A 39 -8.06 -5.57 2.98
N GLN A 40 -8.47 -5.77 1.71
CA GLN A 40 -9.79 -5.38 1.24
C GLN A 40 -10.92 -6.05 2.05
N ASP A 41 -10.84 -7.36 2.29
CA ASP A 41 -11.89 -8.10 3.00
C ASP A 41 -12.08 -7.61 4.44
N ILE A 42 -10.95 -7.34 5.13
CA ILE A 42 -10.95 -6.79 6.49
C ILE A 42 -11.54 -5.38 6.49
N VAL A 43 -11.13 -4.53 5.56
CA VAL A 43 -11.61 -3.14 5.46
C VAL A 43 -13.11 -3.09 5.17
N LEU A 44 -13.61 -3.90 4.24
CA LEU A 44 -15.05 -3.97 3.94
C LEU A 44 -15.86 -4.40 5.18
N SER A 45 -15.35 -5.39 5.93
CA SER A 45 -15.98 -5.84 7.18
C SER A 45 -16.03 -4.72 8.22
N LYS A 46 -14.99 -3.89 8.31
CA LYS A 46 -14.93 -2.74 9.22
C LYS A 46 -15.87 -1.60 8.81
N LEU A 47 -15.99 -1.33 7.50
CA LEU A 47 -16.95 -0.34 6.99
C LEU A 47 -18.39 -0.75 7.34
N VAL A 48 -18.74 -2.02 7.15
CA VAL A 48 -20.05 -2.54 7.57
C VAL A 48 -20.26 -2.39 9.08
N ALA A 49 -19.25 -2.70 9.89
CA ALA A 49 -19.32 -2.50 11.34
C ALA A 49 -19.48 -1.01 11.72
N ALA A 50 -19.01 -0.08 10.88
CA ALA A 50 -19.20 1.36 11.03
C ALA A 50 -20.54 1.88 10.47
N GLY A 51 -21.43 0.98 10.00
CA GLY A 51 -22.78 1.33 9.55
C GLY A 51 -22.96 1.43 8.04
N TYR A 52 -21.96 1.03 7.24
CA TYR A 52 -22.12 0.93 5.79
C TYR A 52 -23.08 -0.23 5.42
N PRO A 53 -23.82 -0.11 4.31
CA PRO A 53 -24.73 -1.15 3.83
C PRO A 53 -24.00 -2.46 3.50
N GLN A 54 -24.65 -3.61 3.74
CA GLN A 54 -24.06 -4.95 3.53
C GLN A 54 -23.60 -5.19 2.08
N GLU A 55 -24.18 -4.46 1.13
CA GLU A 55 -23.83 -4.46 -0.28
C GLU A 55 -22.35 -4.18 -0.52
N VAL A 56 -21.66 -3.43 0.35
CA VAL A 56 -20.21 -3.18 0.18
C VAL A 56 -19.38 -4.45 0.28
N LEU A 57 -19.85 -5.50 0.97
CA LEU A 57 -19.14 -6.79 1.06
C LEU A 57 -19.07 -7.53 -0.28
N LYS A 58 -19.93 -7.15 -1.24
CA LYS A 58 -19.97 -7.74 -2.58
C LYS A 58 -19.01 -7.06 -3.56
N LEU A 59 -18.32 -6.00 -3.14
CA LEU A 59 -17.37 -5.29 -3.99
C LEU A 59 -16.21 -6.20 -4.40
N PRO A 60 -15.98 -6.39 -5.72
CA PRO A 60 -14.93 -7.27 -6.21
C PRO A 60 -13.53 -6.77 -5.85
N PHE A 61 -12.60 -7.70 -5.70
CA PHE A 61 -11.18 -7.38 -5.66
C PHE A 61 -10.61 -7.42 -7.07
N ASP A 62 -10.06 -6.30 -7.53
CA ASP A 62 -9.34 -6.19 -8.79
C ASP A 62 -7.98 -5.53 -8.56
N TYR A 63 -6.90 -6.32 -8.55
CA TYR A 63 -5.56 -5.81 -8.30
C TYR A 63 -5.06 -4.84 -9.38
N ASP A 64 -5.56 -4.97 -10.62
CA ASP A 64 -5.03 -4.27 -11.78
C ASP A 64 -5.85 -2.98 -12.11
N LEU A 65 -6.93 -2.71 -11.36
CA LEU A 65 -7.78 -1.52 -11.51
C LEU A 65 -7.06 -0.20 -11.18
N ALA A 66 -6.14 -0.22 -10.21
CA ALA A 66 -5.34 0.94 -9.83
C ALA A 66 -3.84 0.62 -9.86
N ILE A 67 -3.04 1.67 -9.98
CA ILE A 67 -1.58 1.59 -9.93
C ILE A 67 -1.03 2.49 -8.83
N ARG A 68 0.18 2.20 -8.38
CA ARG A 68 0.91 3.06 -7.45
C ARG A 68 1.14 4.46 -8.04
N GLY A 69 1.03 5.49 -7.20
CA GLY A 69 1.29 6.89 -7.56
C GLY A 69 0.07 7.64 -8.08
N LEU A 70 -1.13 7.07 -7.97
CA LEU A 70 -2.39 7.77 -8.22
C LEU A 70 -2.77 8.66 -7.02
N VAL A 71 -3.69 9.60 -7.24
CA VAL A 71 -4.16 10.55 -6.23
C VAL A 71 -5.68 10.47 -6.14
N ILE A 72 -6.18 10.22 -4.94
CA ILE A 72 -7.60 10.25 -4.59
C ILE A 72 -8.02 11.71 -4.37
N ASP A 73 -9.05 12.18 -5.07
CA ASP A 73 -9.78 13.42 -4.78
C ASP A 73 -11.04 13.09 -4.00
N LYS A 74 -10.95 13.21 -2.68
CA LYS A 74 -12.03 12.88 -1.74
C LYS A 74 -13.28 13.73 -1.97
N LYS A 75 -13.10 14.99 -2.39
CA LYS A 75 -14.19 15.93 -2.59
C LYS A 75 -15.07 15.58 -3.80
N MET A 76 -14.45 15.08 -4.87
CA MET A 76 -15.15 14.83 -6.14
C MET A 76 -15.37 13.35 -6.43
N GLY A 77 -14.91 12.44 -5.58
CA GLY A 77 -15.03 11.00 -5.84
C GLY A 77 -14.17 10.53 -7.01
N ASN A 78 -13.02 11.18 -7.24
CA ASN A 78 -12.20 10.90 -8.42
C ASN A 78 -10.86 10.25 -8.07
N LEU A 79 -10.34 9.45 -9.00
CA LEU A 79 -8.97 8.96 -8.99
C LEU A 79 -8.17 9.60 -10.13
N LEU A 80 -7.02 10.18 -9.80
CA LEU A 80 -6.26 11.04 -10.69
C LEU A 80 -4.85 10.50 -10.91
N LYS A 81 -4.41 10.50 -12.17
CA LYS A 81 -3.00 10.36 -12.53
C LYS A 81 -2.42 11.75 -12.76
N VAL A 82 -1.45 12.14 -11.96
CA VAL A 82 -0.88 13.49 -12.01
C VAL A 82 0.59 13.49 -12.41
N SER A 83 1.02 14.57 -13.05
CA SER A 83 2.44 14.83 -13.29
C SER A 83 3.14 15.34 -12.02
N ARG A 84 4.48 15.42 -12.05
CA ARG A 84 5.31 16.01 -10.99
C ARG A 84 4.87 17.42 -10.57
N HIS A 85 4.26 18.18 -11.49
CA HIS A 85 3.81 19.56 -11.24
C HIS A 85 2.31 19.66 -10.95
N GLY A 86 1.61 18.55 -10.67
CA GLY A 86 0.19 18.54 -10.33
C GLY A 86 -0.76 18.62 -11.53
N ALA A 87 -0.26 18.61 -12.77
CA ALA A 87 -1.14 18.54 -13.94
C ALA A 87 -1.81 17.16 -14.06
N ILE A 88 -3.14 17.13 -14.16
CA ILE A 88 -3.94 15.91 -14.37
C ILE A 88 -3.68 15.37 -15.78
N ARG A 89 -3.27 14.10 -15.86
CA ARG A 89 -3.00 13.36 -17.11
C ARG A 89 -4.10 12.36 -17.45
N ALA A 90 -4.75 11.80 -16.44
CA ALA A 90 -5.94 10.98 -16.57
C ALA A 90 -6.78 11.14 -15.29
N ALA A 91 -8.09 11.02 -15.43
CA ALA A 91 -9.03 11.07 -14.32
C ALA A 91 -10.09 9.99 -14.49
N TYR A 92 -10.52 9.43 -13.37
CA TYR A 92 -11.62 8.47 -13.28
C TYR A 92 -12.61 8.99 -12.23
N HIS A 93 -13.90 8.80 -12.48
CA HIS A 93 -14.95 9.00 -11.49
C HIS A 93 -15.57 7.63 -11.19
N GLY A 94 -15.48 7.19 -9.94
CA GLY A 94 -15.66 5.78 -9.62
C GLY A 94 -14.73 4.91 -10.47
N VAL A 95 -15.27 3.88 -11.12
CA VAL A 95 -14.51 3.00 -12.04
C VAL A 95 -14.50 3.47 -13.50
N HIS A 96 -15.07 4.64 -13.79
CA HIS A 96 -15.28 5.11 -15.15
C HIS A 96 -14.26 6.18 -15.57
N PRO A 97 -13.57 6.03 -16.71
CA PRO A 97 -12.65 7.04 -17.20
C PRO A 97 -13.39 8.33 -17.56
N MET A 98 -12.81 9.47 -17.19
CA MET A 98 -13.29 10.78 -17.58
C MET A 98 -12.61 11.22 -18.88
N ASP A 99 -13.42 11.63 -19.85
CA ASP A 99 -12.91 12.35 -21.01
C ASP A 99 -12.41 13.76 -20.64
N PHE A 100 -11.68 14.38 -21.56
CA PHE A 100 -11.08 15.70 -21.33
C PHE A 100 -12.13 16.79 -21.06
N ALA A 101 -13.31 16.72 -21.68
CA ALA A 101 -14.36 17.72 -21.49
C ALA A 101 -14.99 17.62 -20.08
N LYS A 102 -15.28 16.40 -19.61
CA LYS A 102 -15.73 16.11 -18.25
C LYS A 102 -14.67 16.54 -17.23
N GLN A 103 -13.40 16.22 -17.50
CA GLN A 103 -12.30 16.62 -16.63
C GLN A 103 -12.21 18.15 -16.51
N LYS A 104 -12.25 18.88 -17.64
CA LYS A 104 -12.19 20.36 -17.64
C LYS A 104 -13.41 21.00 -16.97
N LYS A 105 -14.57 20.33 -17.01
CA LYS A 105 -15.77 20.79 -16.30
C LYS A 105 -15.65 20.57 -14.78
N ALA A 106 -15.10 19.44 -14.35
CA ALA A 106 -14.90 19.11 -12.94
C ALA A 106 -13.75 19.91 -12.30
N TYR A 107 -12.67 20.14 -13.06
CA TYR A 107 -11.50 20.86 -12.64
C TYR A 107 -11.34 22.12 -13.50
N SER A 108 -11.60 23.29 -12.90
CA SER A 108 -11.47 24.60 -13.57
C SER A 108 -10.04 24.89 -14.08
N SER A 109 -9.05 24.15 -13.60
CA SER A 109 -7.67 24.13 -14.06
C SER A 109 -7.23 22.69 -14.30
N THR A 110 -6.27 22.47 -15.21
CA THR A 110 -5.61 21.16 -15.36
C THR A 110 -4.70 20.83 -14.18
N TYR A 111 -4.41 21.80 -13.31
CA TYR A 111 -3.50 21.65 -12.17
C TYR A 111 -4.28 21.54 -10.86
N ILE A 112 -3.85 20.62 -10.00
CA ILE A 112 -4.33 20.50 -8.62
C ILE A 112 -3.23 20.88 -7.63
N ASP A 113 -3.63 21.33 -6.44
CA ASP A 113 -2.71 21.59 -5.34
C ASP A 113 -2.60 20.35 -4.44
N LEU A 114 -1.54 19.56 -4.64
CA LEU A 114 -1.27 18.37 -3.85
C LEU A 114 -0.92 18.67 -2.37
N ARG A 115 -0.72 19.94 -1.99
CA ARG A 115 -0.51 20.33 -0.59
C ARG A 115 -1.81 20.33 0.21
N ASP A 116 -2.96 20.35 -0.47
CA ASP A 116 -4.27 20.22 0.16
C ASP A 116 -4.54 18.75 0.52
N ALA A 117 -3.93 18.29 1.62
CA ALA A 117 -4.07 16.93 2.14
C ALA A 117 -5.49 16.63 2.66
N ALA A 118 -6.27 17.67 2.97
CA ALA A 118 -7.67 17.52 3.36
C ALA A 118 -8.49 16.98 2.18
N ARG A 119 -8.22 17.49 0.96
CA ARG A 119 -8.90 17.02 -0.26
C ARG A 119 -8.20 15.85 -0.95
N TYR A 120 -6.89 15.93 -1.14
CA TYR A 120 -6.14 14.98 -1.96
C TYR A 120 -5.34 14.00 -1.10
N SER A 121 -5.33 12.73 -1.49
CA SER A 121 -4.53 11.68 -0.86
C SER A 121 -3.75 10.90 -1.89
N SER A 122 -2.44 10.76 -1.71
CA SER A 122 -1.56 10.04 -2.65
C SER A 122 -1.47 8.55 -2.28
N ILE A 123 -1.51 7.70 -3.30
CA ILE A 123 -1.31 6.24 -3.17
C ILE A 123 0.18 5.95 -3.34
N ASP A 124 0.94 6.20 -2.27
CA ASP A 124 2.40 6.18 -2.33
C ASP A 124 3.03 4.82 -2.04
N THR A 125 2.27 3.89 -1.47
CA THR A 125 2.75 2.55 -1.11
C THR A 125 2.05 1.48 -1.93
N ALA A 126 2.74 0.35 -2.14
CA ALA A 126 2.17 -0.78 -2.89
C ALA A 126 0.97 -1.42 -2.17
N PHE A 127 0.85 -1.20 -0.86
CA PHE A 127 -0.24 -1.69 -0.03
C PHE A 127 -1.45 -0.72 0.06
N SER A 128 -1.50 0.28 -0.81
CA SER A 128 -2.61 1.24 -0.89
C SER A 128 -3.37 1.16 -2.21
N ILE A 129 -3.09 0.14 -3.03
CA ILE A 129 -3.79 -0.10 -4.31
C ILE A 129 -5.24 -0.53 -4.01
N SER A 130 -5.43 -1.44 -3.06
CA SER A 130 -6.74 -1.86 -2.55
C SER A 130 -7.56 -0.68 -2.03
N THR A 131 -6.94 0.28 -1.34
CA THR A 131 -7.60 1.51 -0.90
C THR A 131 -8.12 2.32 -2.09
N ALA A 132 -7.33 2.49 -3.14
CA ALA A 132 -7.75 3.19 -4.34
C ALA A 132 -8.94 2.50 -5.03
N ASN A 133 -8.84 1.18 -5.18
CA ASN A 133 -9.85 0.34 -5.80
C ASN A 133 -11.17 0.40 -5.02
N LEU A 134 -11.10 0.26 -3.69
CA LEU A 134 -12.27 0.34 -2.83
C LEU A 134 -12.91 1.71 -2.89
N PHE A 135 -12.13 2.79 -2.88
CA PHE A 135 -12.69 4.13 -3.02
C PHE A 135 -13.43 4.31 -4.35
N MET A 136 -12.84 3.90 -5.48
CA MET A 136 -13.48 3.95 -6.79
C MET A 136 -14.79 3.15 -6.83
N GLN A 137 -14.79 1.95 -6.26
CA GLN A 137 -15.97 1.09 -6.23
C GLN A 137 -17.06 1.61 -5.30
N LEU A 138 -16.70 2.24 -4.18
CA LEU A 138 -17.66 2.89 -3.27
C LEU A 138 -18.34 4.11 -3.92
N VAL A 139 -17.56 4.91 -4.67
CA VAL A 139 -18.12 6.01 -5.47
C VAL A 139 -19.11 5.46 -6.51
N ASP A 140 -18.71 4.43 -7.24
CA ASP A 140 -19.56 3.81 -8.26
C ASP A 140 -20.86 3.23 -7.67
N LEU A 141 -20.76 2.53 -6.54
CA LEU A 141 -21.89 1.97 -5.81
C LEU A 141 -22.83 3.07 -5.32
N LYS A 142 -22.30 4.18 -4.81
CA LYS A 142 -23.09 5.34 -4.36
C LYS A 142 -23.89 5.96 -5.49
N ASP A 143 -23.28 6.14 -6.65
CA ASP A 143 -23.90 6.83 -7.77
C ASP A 143 -24.98 5.98 -8.45
N HIS A 144 -24.74 4.68 -8.58
CA HIS A 144 -25.69 3.75 -9.21
C HIS A 144 -26.80 3.28 -8.27
N HIS A 145 -26.58 3.32 -6.95
CA HIS A 145 -27.54 2.85 -5.95
C HIS A 145 -27.81 3.91 -4.86
N PRO A 146 -28.41 5.06 -5.22
CA PRO A 146 -28.64 6.16 -4.28
C PRO A 146 -29.54 5.77 -3.09
N THR A 147 -30.33 4.70 -3.22
CA THR A 147 -31.17 4.14 -2.15
C THR A 147 -30.37 3.53 -1.00
N LEU A 148 -29.10 3.17 -1.21
CA LEU A 148 -28.21 2.63 -0.18
C LEU A 148 -27.74 3.67 0.84
N LYS A 149 -28.02 4.97 0.59
CA LYS A 149 -27.70 6.08 1.50
C LYS A 149 -26.24 6.08 2.00
N LEU A 150 -25.31 5.73 1.11
CA LEU A 150 -23.88 5.83 1.38
C LEU A 150 -23.49 7.30 1.72
N PRO A 151 -22.50 7.53 2.61
CA PRO A 151 -22.00 8.86 2.93
C PRO A 151 -21.51 9.63 1.70
N ASP A 152 -21.31 10.94 1.80
CA ASP A 152 -20.65 11.70 0.73
C ASP A 152 -19.22 11.18 0.45
N TYR A 153 -18.69 11.50 -0.73
CA TYR A 153 -17.39 10.98 -1.17
C TYR A 153 -16.25 11.31 -0.19
N GLU A 154 -16.31 12.47 0.45
CA GLU A 154 -15.26 12.92 1.35
C GLU A 154 -15.27 12.09 2.64
N THR A 155 -16.45 11.90 3.22
CA THR A 155 -16.67 11.02 4.37
C THR A 155 -16.27 9.57 4.04
N MET A 156 -16.67 9.05 2.87
CA MET A 156 -16.25 7.70 2.44
C MET A 156 -14.73 7.57 2.32
N GLY A 157 -14.05 8.59 1.79
CA GLY A 157 -12.59 8.62 1.71
C GLY A 157 -11.92 8.63 3.09
N ILE A 158 -12.47 9.37 4.05
CA ILE A 158 -11.98 9.43 5.43
C ILE A 158 -12.20 8.09 6.15
N ASP A 159 -13.42 7.57 6.10
CA ASP A 159 -13.79 6.30 6.76
C ASP A 159 -12.96 5.13 6.24
N LEU A 160 -12.72 5.09 4.92
CA LEU A 160 -11.88 4.07 4.30
C LEU A 160 -10.44 4.12 4.85
N MET A 161 -9.85 5.30 4.94
CA MET A 161 -8.50 5.46 5.51
C MET A 161 -8.45 5.05 6.98
N LEU A 162 -9.48 5.43 7.77
CA LEU A 162 -9.60 5.02 9.17
C LEU A 162 -9.72 3.50 9.31
N ALA A 163 -10.47 2.84 8.43
CA ALA A 163 -10.62 1.39 8.42
C ALA A 163 -9.30 0.68 8.07
N VAL A 164 -8.55 1.19 7.09
CA VAL A 164 -7.21 0.68 6.74
C VAL A 164 -6.26 0.85 7.93
N ASP A 165 -6.19 2.04 8.52
CA ASP A 165 -5.34 2.32 9.68
C ASP A 165 -5.70 1.45 10.89
N ALA A 166 -7.00 1.23 11.12
CA ALA A 166 -7.46 0.31 12.17
C ALA A 166 -6.99 -1.12 11.90
N SER A 167 -7.05 -1.58 10.65
CA SER A 167 -6.62 -2.93 10.25
C SER A 167 -5.14 -3.21 10.52
N HIS A 168 -4.30 -2.19 10.39
CA HIS A 168 -2.87 -2.28 10.73
C HIS A 168 -2.60 -2.20 12.24
N ARG A 169 -3.41 -1.44 12.99
CA ARG A 169 -3.19 -1.19 14.44
C ARG A 169 -3.77 -2.26 15.34
N ASP A 170 -4.96 -2.77 15.04
CA ASP A 170 -5.65 -3.74 15.90
C ASP A 170 -5.17 -5.19 15.71
N GLY A 171 -4.24 -5.40 14.77
CA GLY A 171 -3.64 -6.69 14.50
C GLY A 171 -4.50 -7.63 13.67
N SER A 172 -5.66 -7.19 13.13
CA SER A 172 -6.49 -8.01 12.25
C SER A 172 -5.72 -8.51 11.03
N LEU A 173 -5.04 -7.62 10.30
CA LEU A 173 -4.25 -7.99 9.12
C LEU A 173 -3.05 -8.86 9.50
N LYS A 174 -2.31 -8.48 10.54
CA LYS A 174 -1.18 -9.27 11.06
C LYS A 174 -1.63 -10.65 11.54
N GLY A 175 -2.84 -10.76 12.08
CA GLY A 175 -3.46 -12.00 12.53
C GLY A 175 -3.69 -12.98 11.38
N GLU A 176 -4.21 -12.50 10.25
CA GLU A 176 -4.37 -13.34 9.06
C GLU A 176 -3.03 -13.77 8.47
N VAL A 177 -2.04 -12.87 8.42
CA VAL A 177 -0.69 -13.22 7.96
C VAL A 177 -0.06 -14.29 8.86
N ARG A 178 -0.19 -14.15 10.19
CA ARG A 178 0.31 -15.12 11.17
C ARG A 178 -0.25 -16.53 10.98
N LYS A 179 -1.53 -16.64 10.59
CA LYS A 179 -2.18 -17.95 10.37
C LYS A 179 -1.59 -18.70 9.17
N ASN A 180 -1.08 -18.00 8.16
CA ASN A 180 -0.55 -18.62 6.95
C ASN A 180 0.59 -17.82 6.30
N LEU A 181 1.77 -17.82 6.93
CA LEU A 181 2.94 -17.09 6.39
C LEU A 181 3.29 -17.47 4.95
N ALA A 182 3.13 -18.74 4.56
CA ALA A 182 3.49 -19.21 3.22
C ALA A 182 2.64 -18.60 2.10
N GLN A 183 1.42 -18.20 2.40
CA GLN A 183 0.54 -17.51 1.45
C GLN A 183 0.96 -16.06 1.20
N TYR A 184 1.55 -15.41 2.21
CA TYR A 184 1.79 -13.97 2.17
C TYR A 184 3.26 -13.61 2.02
N ILE A 185 4.19 -14.43 2.52
CA ILE A 185 5.62 -14.08 2.62
C ILE A 185 6.41 -14.81 1.55
N ILE A 186 7.06 -14.04 0.69
CA ILE A 186 7.97 -14.53 -0.34
C ILE A 186 9.35 -14.66 0.28
N LYS A 187 9.83 -15.89 0.39
CA LYS A 187 11.21 -16.19 0.80
C LYS A 187 12.18 -15.99 -0.36
N ASP A 188 13.33 -15.39 -0.08
CA ASP A 188 14.36 -15.11 -1.08
C ASP A 188 15.76 -15.30 -0.48
N GLU A 189 16.38 -16.45 -0.78
CA GLU A 189 17.73 -16.77 -0.29
C GLU A 189 18.77 -15.71 -0.72
N ALA A 190 18.60 -15.09 -1.89
CA ALA A 190 19.55 -14.10 -2.40
C ALA A 190 19.56 -12.82 -1.56
N VAL A 191 18.43 -12.46 -0.92
CA VAL A 191 18.37 -11.36 0.05
C VAL A 191 19.30 -11.67 1.23
N VAL A 192 19.20 -12.86 1.81
CA VAL A 192 19.99 -13.27 2.99
C VAL A 192 21.48 -13.34 2.67
N GLN A 193 21.84 -13.94 1.53
CA GLN A 193 23.23 -13.94 1.05
C GLN A 193 23.78 -12.52 0.82
N GLY A 194 22.92 -11.60 0.36
CA GLY A 194 23.26 -10.19 0.21
C GLY A 194 23.57 -9.50 1.53
N LEU A 195 22.79 -9.77 2.57
CA LEU A 195 23.00 -9.24 3.93
C LEU A 195 24.32 -9.76 4.52
N GLU A 196 24.57 -11.07 4.44
CA GLU A 196 25.82 -11.68 4.94
C GLU A 196 27.04 -11.13 4.18
N ARG A 197 26.92 -10.91 2.86
CA ARG A 197 27.97 -10.24 2.07
C ARG A 197 28.24 -8.83 2.57
N PHE A 198 27.23 -8.05 2.96
CA PHE A 198 27.45 -6.74 3.54
C PHE A 198 28.15 -6.82 4.90
N LYS A 199 27.78 -7.78 5.76
CA LYS A 199 28.47 -8.01 7.04
C LYS A 199 29.93 -8.40 6.85
N ARG A 200 30.24 -9.28 5.87
CA ARG A 200 31.62 -9.65 5.49
C ARG A 200 32.46 -8.47 4.99
N HIS A 201 31.82 -7.36 4.59
CA HIS A 201 32.47 -6.11 4.21
C HIS A 201 32.29 -5.00 5.26
N ASP A 202 32.26 -5.40 6.54
CA ASP A 202 32.26 -4.53 7.72
C ASP A 202 31.09 -3.54 7.79
N LYS A 203 29.96 -3.86 7.14
CA LYS A 203 28.72 -3.09 7.30
C LYS A 203 27.98 -3.55 8.54
N LYS A 204 27.50 -2.58 9.31
CA LYS A 204 26.57 -2.80 10.43
C LYS A 204 25.14 -2.70 9.90
N LEU A 205 24.34 -3.74 10.12
CA LEU A 205 22.97 -3.79 9.64
C LEU A 205 22.01 -3.54 10.81
N PHE A 206 20.89 -2.88 10.54
CA PHE A 206 19.82 -2.77 11.53
C PHE A 206 18.46 -2.76 10.83
N VAL A 207 17.45 -3.26 11.52
CA VAL A 207 16.04 -3.18 11.09
C VAL A 207 15.38 -2.02 11.82
N LEU A 208 14.63 -1.21 11.09
CA LEU A 208 13.80 -0.13 11.63
C LEU A 208 12.39 -0.26 11.03
N THR A 209 11.46 -0.79 11.80
CA THR A 209 10.09 -1.10 11.35
C THR A 209 9.05 -0.50 12.30
N ASN A 210 7.86 -0.20 11.75
CA ASN A 210 6.68 0.17 12.51
C ASN A 210 5.97 -1.04 13.14
N SER A 211 6.38 -2.25 12.80
CA SER A 211 5.84 -3.48 13.37
C SER A 211 6.35 -3.71 14.81
N ASP A 212 5.49 -4.29 15.65
CA ASP A 212 5.87 -4.71 17.00
C ASP A 212 6.93 -5.82 16.95
N PHE A 213 7.67 -5.98 18.06
CA PHE A 213 8.78 -6.94 18.13
C PHE A 213 8.35 -8.38 17.89
N HIS A 214 7.18 -8.82 18.39
CA HIS A 214 6.74 -10.21 18.24
C HIS A 214 6.41 -10.54 16.79
N TYR A 215 5.72 -9.63 16.09
CA TYR A 215 5.49 -9.78 14.65
C TYR A 215 6.79 -9.74 13.86
N THR A 216 7.70 -8.82 14.21
CA THR A 216 9.02 -8.69 13.58
C THR A 216 9.82 -9.98 13.70
N LYS A 217 9.93 -10.52 14.92
CA LYS A 217 10.64 -11.77 15.17
C LYS A 217 10.06 -12.91 14.35
N LEU A 218 8.73 -13.08 14.34
CA LEU A 218 8.07 -14.13 13.57
C LEU A 218 8.44 -14.09 12.08
N LEU A 219 8.41 -12.91 11.47
CA LEU A 219 8.70 -12.77 10.04
C LEU A 219 10.17 -12.98 9.73
N LEU A 220 11.08 -12.45 10.54
CA LEU A 220 12.53 -12.61 10.32
C LEU A 220 12.98 -14.05 10.59
N ASP A 221 12.43 -14.71 11.62
CA ASP A 221 12.63 -16.14 11.85
C ASP A 221 12.15 -16.98 10.65
N TYR A 222 11.04 -16.58 10.01
CA TYR A 222 10.49 -17.32 8.88
C TYR A 222 11.22 -17.06 7.56
N ALA A 223 11.60 -15.82 7.30
CA ALA A 223 12.10 -15.37 6.00
C ALA A 223 13.63 -15.31 5.90
N ILE A 224 14.34 -15.11 7.02
CA ILE A 224 15.79 -14.89 7.04
C ILE A 224 16.54 -16.11 7.59
N ASN A 225 16.21 -16.55 8.81
CA ASN A 225 16.96 -17.61 9.50
C ASN A 225 17.17 -18.90 8.69
N PRO A 226 16.20 -19.41 7.90
CA PRO A 226 16.38 -20.64 7.13
C PRO A 226 17.48 -20.60 6.08
N PHE A 227 17.98 -19.40 5.75
CA PHE A 227 18.95 -19.18 4.68
C PHE A 227 20.29 -18.61 5.16
N LEU A 228 20.46 -18.38 6.47
CA LEU A 228 21.73 -17.94 7.03
C LEU A 228 22.77 -19.06 6.93
N LYS A 229 24.02 -18.69 6.60
CA LYS A 229 25.15 -19.63 6.48
C LYS A 229 26.32 -19.21 7.37
N ASP A 230 26.55 -17.91 7.49
CA ASP A 230 27.64 -17.33 8.27
C ASP A 230 27.20 -16.96 9.70
N HIS A 231 25.89 -16.96 10.00
CA HIS A 231 25.29 -16.55 11.28
C HIS A 231 24.20 -17.54 11.74
N LYS A 232 23.88 -17.58 13.03
CA LYS A 232 22.84 -18.49 13.56
C LYS A 232 21.46 -17.84 13.65
N ASP A 233 21.40 -16.52 13.78
CA ASP A 233 20.17 -15.76 13.92
C ASP A 233 20.29 -14.40 13.25
N TRP A 234 19.16 -13.86 12.75
CA TRP A 234 19.09 -12.57 12.08
C TRP A 234 19.50 -11.39 12.97
N SER A 235 19.51 -11.56 14.30
CA SER A 235 19.89 -10.52 15.26
C SER A 235 21.39 -10.43 15.56
N GLU A 236 22.19 -11.39 15.08
CA GLU A 236 23.67 -11.35 15.14
C GLU A 236 24.25 -10.34 14.15
#